data_AF-A0A9D7ISC3-F1
#
_entry.id   AF-A0A9D7ISC3-F1
#
_cell.length_a   1.000
_cell.length_b   1.000
_cell.length_c   1.000
_cell.angle_alpha   90.00
_cell.angle_beta   90.00
_cell.angle_gamma   90.00
#
_symmetry.space_group_name_H-M   'P 1'
#
loop_
_entity.id
_entity.type
_entity.pdbx_description
1 polymer ?
#
loop_
_entity_poly.entity_id
_entity_poly.type
_entity_poly.pdbx_seq_one_letter_code
_entity_poly.pdbx_strand_id
1 'polypeptide(L)'
;MKYQMAIIRPEHRWYSLVVSVTRVFVSFLGAGLSNFIWLAAFITFAEKPPGGPVSWLLWCLAPPITALGFSCGIIIFDYCVFKTTPPLISVLPFPLIGCVIGALAIIPIGKMFIGFGMFVFGVIAVLLREVRLSRQNSVGGSPLA
;
A
#
# COMPACT_ATOMS: atom_id res chain seq x y z
N MET A 1 -27.19 -6.81 -1.48
CA MET A 1 -26.97 -6.89 -2.94
C MET A 1 -25.74 -7.77 -3.22
N LYS A 2 -25.95 -8.95 -3.78
CA LYS A 2 -24.89 -9.89 -4.19
C LYS A 2 -24.44 -9.51 -5.60
N TYR A 3 -23.32 -8.82 -5.74
CA TYR A 3 -22.59 -8.84 -7.02
C TYR A 3 -21.87 -10.19 -7.08
N GLN A 4 -22.60 -11.23 -7.50
CA GLN A 4 -21.94 -12.38 -8.08
C GLN A 4 -21.36 -11.90 -9.41
N MET A 5 -20.08 -11.53 -9.41
CA MET A 5 -19.30 -11.54 -10.65
C MET A 5 -19.26 -12.99 -11.11
N ALA A 6 -20.20 -13.31 -11.96
CA ALA A 6 -20.24 -14.54 -12.70
C ALA A 6 -19.03 -14.58 -13.65
N ILE A 7 -18.34 -15.72 -13.65
CA ILE A 7 -17.62 -16.27 -14.81
C ILE A 7 -16.22 -15.68 -15.06
N ILE A 8 -15.28 -15.97 -14.16
CA ILE A 8 -13.92 -16.32 -14.60
C ILE A 8 -13.51 -17.55 -13.79
N ARG A 9 -13.22 -18.67 -14.46
CA ARG A 9 -12.74 -19.89 -13.77
C ARG A 9 -11.46 -19.54 -12.98
N PRO A 10 -11.36 -19.94 -11.70
CA PRO A 10 -10.19 -19.66 -10.86
C PRO A 10 -8.88 -20.29 -11.38
N GLU A 11 -8.96 -21.12 -12.41
CA GLU A 11 -7.85 -21.90 -12.97
C GLU A 11 -7.13 -21.19 -14.13
N HIS A 12 -7.63 -20.03 -14.58
CA HIS A 12 -7.03 -19.28 -15.67
C HIS A 12 -5.97 -18.32 -15.12
N ARG A 13 -4.72 -18.42 -15.60
CA ARG A 13 -3.58 -17.55 -15.23
C ARG A 13 -3.91 -16.05 -15.27
N TRP A 14 -4.81 -15.66 -16.16
CA TRP A 14 -5.32 -14.30 -16.32
C TRP A 14 -6.14 -13.80 -15.13
N TYR A 15 -6.89 -14.68 -14.45
CA TYR A 15 -7.65 -14.32 -13.25
C TYR A 15 -6.72 -13.87 -12.12
N SER A 16 -5.64 -14.62 -11.86
CA SER A 16 -4.67 -14.26 -10.84
C SER A 16 -3.99 -12.91 -11.15
N LEU A 17 -3.70 -12.62 -12.42
CA LEU A 17 -3.11 -11.34 -12.82
C LEU A 17 -4.10 -10.18 -12.62
N VAL A 18 -5.35 -10.33 -13.06
CA VAL A 18 -6.38 -9.29 -12.92
C VAL A 18 -6.65 -8.99 -11.45
N VAL A 19 -6.72 -10.01 -10.60
CA VAL A 19 -6.90 -9.83 -9.15
C VAL A 19 -5.72 -9.06 -8.55
N SER A 20 -4.48 -9.48 -8.81
CA SER A 20 -3.30 -8.80 -8.27
C SER A 20 -3.18 -7.35 -8.76
N VAL A 21 -3.44 -7.10 -10.05
CA VAL A 21 -3.42 -5.74 -10.62
C VAL A 21 -4.50 -4.87 -9.99
N THR A 22 -5.71 -5.39 -9.84
CA THR A 22 -6.82 -4.65 -9.23
C THR A 22 -6.55 -4.37 -7.76
N ARG A 23 -6.00 -5.34 -7.02
CA ARG A 23 -5.58 -5.16 -5.62
C ARG A 23 -4.55 -4.03 -5.51
N VAL A 24 -3.49 -4.06 -6.32
CA VAL A 24 -2.46 -2.99 -6.36
C VAL A 24 -3.08 -1.63 -6.68
N PHE A 25 -4.02 -1.58 -7.62
CA PHE A 25 -4.70 -0.35 -7.99
C PHE A 25 -5.56 0.21 -6.84
N VAL A 26 -6.33 -0.62 -6.14
CA VAL A 26 -7.10 -0.19 -4.95
C VAL A 26 -6.16 0.26 -3.83
N SER A 27 -5.06 -0.45 -3.60
CA SER A 27 -4.03 -0.04 -2.64
C SER A 27 -3.38 1.30 -2.99
N PHE A 28 -3.13 1.54 -4.28
CA PHE A 28 -2.62 2.80 -4.79
C PHE A 28 -3.58 3.95 -4.52
N LEU A 29 -4.88 3.75 -4.76
CA LEU A 29 -5.91 4.75 -4.42
C LEU A 29 -5.98 5.01 -2.91
N GLY A 30 -5.92 3.96 -2.10
CA GLY A 30 -5.89 4.08 -0.63
C GLY A 30 -4.69 4.88 -0.13
N ALA A 31 -3.49 4.57 -0.63
CA ALA A 31 -2.29 5.35 -0.34
C ALA A 31 -2.41 6.80 -0.83
N GLY A 32 -3.11 7.04 -1.95
CA GLY A 32 -3.28 8.37 -2.54
C GLY A 32 -4.11 9.25 -1.65
N LEU A 33 -5.23 8.72 -1.18
CA LEU A 33 -6.07 9.39 -0.20
C LEU A 33 -5.33 9.65 1.11
N SER A 34 -4.64 8.65 1.66
CA SER A 34 -3.87 8.82 2.90
C SER A 34 -2.76 9.86 2.77
N ASN A 35 -2.04 9.88 1.66
CA ASN A 35 -1.00 10.87 1.41
C ASN A 35 -1.59 12.27 1.17
N PHE A 36 -2.74 12.37 0.51
CA PHE A 36 -3.43 13.66 0.35
C PHE A 36 -3.90 14.22 1.70
N ILE A 37 -4.48 13.37 2.56
CA ILE A 37 -4.87 13.75 3.93
C ILE A 37 -3.64 14.18 4.74
N TRP A 38 -2.54 13.42 4.65
CA TRP A 38 -1.28 13.78 5.30
C TRP A 38 -0.74 15.12 4.80
N LEU A 39 -0.74 15.36 3.48
CA LEU A 39 -0.27 16.60 2.88
C LEU A 39 -1.15 17.79 3.29
N ALA A 40 -2.47 17.62 3.32
CA ALA A 40 -3.40 18.65 3.80
C ALA A 40 -3.15 18.99 5.28
N ALA A 41 -2.98 17.97 6.13
CA ALA A 41 -2.60 18.14 7.52
C ALA A 41 -1.23 18.83 7.65
N PHE A 42 -0.25 18.42 6.85
CA PHE A 42 1.08 19.01 6.81
C PHE A 42 1.01 20.50 6.47
N ILE A 43 0.26 20.88 5.45
CA ILE A 43 0.11 22.29 5.05
C ILE A 43 -0.63 23.11 6.12
N THR A 44 -1.58 22.50 6.83
CA THR A 44 -2.40 23.19 7.85
C THR A 44 -1.65 23.38 9.17
N PHE A 45 -0.87 22.38 9.59
CA PHE A 45 -0.22 22.34 10.91
C PHE A 45 1.29 22.58 10.88
N ALA A 46 1.94 22.58 9.72
CA ALA A 46 3.35 22.93 9.65
C ALA A 46 3.51 24.44 9.94
N GLU A 47 4.03 24.73 11.13
CA GLU A 47 4.42 26.07 11.53
C GLU A 47 5.42 26.68 10.52
N LYS A 48 5.24 27.96 10.22
CA LYS A 48 6.29 28.79 9.61
C LYS A 48 7.04 29.47 10.77
N PRO A 49 8.36 29.31 10.92
CA PRO A 49 9.33 28.75 9.98
C PRO A 49 9.50 27.21 10.04
N PRO A 50 9.97 26.59 8.94
CA PRO A 50 10.21 25.15 8.88
C PRO A 50 11.32 24.75 9.86
N GLY A 51 11.00 23.88 10.83
CA GLY A 51 11.94 23.41 11.85
C GLY A 51 11.32 23.11 13.21
N GLY A 52 10.04 23.46 13.41
CA GLY A 52 9.33 23.14 14.64
C GLY A 52 9.16 21.63 14.88
N PRO A 53 9.06 21.19 16.16
CA PRO A 53 8.88 19.79 16.52
C PRO A 53 7.66 19.15 15.87
N VAL A 54 6.59 19.94 15.64
CA VAL A 54 5.37 19.51 14.93
C VAL A 54 5.68 19.11 13.48
N SER A 55 6.50 19.90 12.77
CA SER A 55 6.88 19.61 11.39
C SER A 55 7.71 18.32 11.29
N TRP A 56 8.66 18.12 12.20
CA TRP A 56 9.46 16.89 12.25
C TRP A 56 8.59 15.65 12.51
N LEU A 57 7.66 15.76 13.46
CA LEU A 57 6.74 14.67 13.79
C LEU A 57 5.82 14.31 12.61
N LEU A 58 5.32 15.31 11.88
CA LEU A 58 4.55 15.10 10.65
C LEU A 58 5.38 14.41 9.56
N TRP A 59 6.67 14.77 9.39
CA TRP A 59 7.57 14.08 8.46
C TRP A 59 7.78 12.61 8.84
N CYS A 60 7.99 12.31 10.13
CA CYS A 60 8.13 10.93 10.62
C CYS A 60 6.85 10.11 10.46
N LEU A 61 5.68 10.75 10.51
CA LEU A 61 4.37 10.10 10.32
C LEU A 61 4.03 9.84 8.84
N ALA A 62 4.73 10.47 7.88
CA ALA A 62 4.41 10.31 6.46
C ALA A 62 4.52 8.85 5.97
N PRO A 63 5.62 8.12 6.24
CA PRO A 63 5.73 6.72 5.82
C PRO A 63 4.69 5.79 6.48
N PRO A 64 4.45 5.84 7.81
CA PRO A 64 3.40 5.07 8.46
C PRO A 64 2.00 5.33 7.89
N ILE A 65 1.61 6.60 7.72
CA ILE A 65 0.28 6.96 7.20
C ILE A 65 0.10 6.46 5.76
N THR A 66 1.13 6.61 4.93
CA THR A 66 1.09 6.15 3.53
C THR A 66 1.02 4.62 3.46
N ALA A 67 1.80 3.92 4.28
CA ALA A 67 1.78 2.46 4.38
C ALA A 67 0.45 1.91 4.91
N LEU A 68 -0.19 2.62 5.84
CA LEU A 68 -1.55 2.32 6.28
C LEU A 68 -2.55 2.48 5.14
N GLY A 69 -2.43 3.53 4.32
CA GLY A 69 -3.25 3.71 3.12
C GLY A 69 -3.14 2.54 2.13
N PHE A 70 -1.92 2.10 1.82
CA PHE A 70 -1.69 0.90 1.01
C PHE A 70 -2.35 -0.34 1.63
N SER A 71 -2.12 -0.56 2.92
CA SER A 71 -2.60 -1.73 3.64
C SER A 71 -4.13 -1.77 3.75
N CYS A 72 -4.75 -0.61 3.98
CA CYS A 72 -6.20 -0.46 4.03
C CYS A 72 -6.82 -0.82 2.68
N GLY A 73 -6.22 -0.36 1.56
CA GLY A 73 -6.69 -0.74 0.23
C GLY A 73 -6.59 -2.25 -0.04
N ILE A 74 -5.53 -2.93 0.45
CA ILE A 74 -5.43 -4.39 0.38
C ILE A 74 -6.55 -5.06 1.19
N ILE A 75 -6.76 -4.63 2.43
CA ILE A 75 -7.77 -5.22 3.32
C ILE A 75 -9.19 -5.02 2.78
N ILE A 76 -9.50 -3.82 2.28
CA ILE A 76 -10.80 -3.51 1.66
C ILE A 76 -11.01 -4.39 0.44
N PHE A 77 -10.00 -4.51 -0.44
CA PHE A 77 -10.09 -5.38 -1.61
C PHE A 77 -10.32 -6.84 -1.21
N ASP A 78 -9.56 -7.37 -0.25
CA ASP A 78 -9.68 -8.76 0.20
C ASP A 78 -11.03 -9.04 0.86
N TYR A 79 -11.55 -8.07 1.62
CA TYR A 79 -12.89 -8.14 2.18
C TYR A 79 -13.98 -8.13 1.09
N CYS A 80 -13.86 -7.27 0.08
CA CYS A 80 -14.84 -7.16 -1.00
C CYS A 80 -14.84 -8.37 -1.95
N VAL A 81 -13.66 -8.92 -2.28
CA VAL A 81 -13.51 -9.98 -3.29
C VAL A 81 -13.57 -11.37 -2.66
N PHE A 82 -12.81 -11.59 -1.59
CA PHE A 82 -12.64 -12.91 -0.97
C PHE A 82 -13.43 -13.07 0.33
N LYS A 83 -14.01 -11.99 0.87
CA LYS A 83 -14.62 -11.94 2.21
C LYS A 83 -13.68 -12.38 3.33
N THR A 84 -12.38 -12.26 3.10
CA THR A 84 -11.32 -12.56 4.07
C THR A 84 -10.64 -11.27 4.47
N THR A 85 -10.38 -11.07 5.76
CA THR A 85 -9.65 -9.91 6.26
C THR A 85 -8.28 -10.36 6.75
N PRO A 86 -7.19 -10.17 5.97
CA PRO A 86 -5.86 -10.44 6.48
C PRO A 86 -5.54 -9.50 7.65
N PRO A 87 -4.83 -9.97 8.68
CA PRO A 87 -4.48 -9.13 9.81
C PRO A 87 -3.53 -8.01 9.34
N LEU A 88 -3.76 -6.77 9.82
CA LEU A 88 -2.99 -5.60 9.42
C LEU A 88 -1.48 -5.81 9.58
N ILE A 89 -1.05 -6.47 10.66
CA ILE A 89 0.36 -6.75 10.95
C ILE A 89 1.04 -7.66 9.91
N SER A 90 0.28 -8.46 9.16
CA SER A 90 0.80 -9.28 8.06
C SER A 90 0.99 -8.47 6.76
N VAL A 91 0.19 -7.42 6.59
CA VAL A 91 0.17 -6.61 5.36
C VAL A 91 1.10 -5.41 5.47
N LEU A 92 1.07 -4.70 6.60
CA LEU A 92 1.74 -3.42 6.84
C LEU A 92 3.27 -3.41 6.66
N PRO A 93 4.03 -4.45 7.06
CA PRO A 93 5.50 -4.38 6.99
C PRO A 93 6.05 -4.16 5.58
N PHE A 94 5.43 -4.76 4.55
CA PHE A 94 5.87 -4.62 3.16
C PHE A 94 5.79 -3.17 2.65
N PRO A 95 4.59 -2.53 2.59
CA PRO A 95 4.47 -1.16 2.13
C PRO A 95 5.21 -0.19 3.06
N LEU A 96 5.32 -0.47 4.36
CA LEU A 96 6.08 0.36 5.29
C LEU A 96 7.57 0.39 4.95
N ILE A 97 8.19 -0.77 4.75
CA ILE A 97 9.60 -0.87 4.33
C ILE A 97 9.80 -0.15 2.99
N GLY A 98 8.89 -0.36 2.02
CA GLY A 98 8.92 0.35 0.74
C GLY A 98 8.86 1.88 0.93
N CYS A 99 7.93 2.37 1.75
CA CYS A 99 7.79 3.81 2.01
C CYS A 99 9.04 4.39 2.70
N VAL A 100 9.61 3.69 3.69
CA VAL A 100 10.82 4.14 4.39
C VAL A 100 12.01 4.20 3.45
N ILE A 101 12.25 3.15 2.64
CA ILE A 101 13.32 3.13 1.65
C ILE A 101 13.12 4.25 0.62
N GLY A 102 11.89 4.40 0.11
CA GLY A 102 11.55 5.45 -0.84
C GLY A 102 11.72 6.85 -0.30
N ALA A 103 11.41 7.07 0.99
CA ALA A 103 11.68 8.34 1.65
C ALA A 103 13.19 8.60 1.71
N LEU A 104 13.96 7.65 2.27
CA LEU A 104 15.41 7.78 2.46
C LEU A 104 16.17 7.99 1.14
N ALA A 105 15.79 7.26 0.08
CA ALA A 105 16.42 7.35 -1.23
C ALA A 105 16.26 8.74 -1.87
N ILE A 106 15.19 9.47 -1.52
CA ILE A 106 14.84 10.74 -2.15
C ILE A 106 15.20 11.97 -1.30
N ILE A 107 15.55 11.78 -0.01
CA ILE A 107 16.10 12.84 0.84
C ILE A 107 17.17 13.70 0.13
N PRO A 108 18.18 13.14 -0.57
CA PRO A 108 19.22 13.95 -1.21
C PRO A 108 18.73 14.76 -2.43
N ILE A 109 17.60 14.39 -3.04
CA ILE A 109 17.08 15.03 -4.26
C ILE A 109 16.18 16.22 -3.91
N GLY A 110 15.45 16.14 -2.79
CA GLY A 110 14.67 17.24 -2.27
C GLY A 110 13.37 16.82 -1.59
N LYS A 111 12.94 17.63 -0.61
CA LYS A 111 11.77 17.35 0.23
C LYS A 111 10.47 17.17 -0.57
N MET A 112 10.31 17.87 -1.68
CA MET A 112 9.12 17.76 -2.54
C MET A 112 8.96 16.39 -3.19
N PHE A 113 10.04 15.65 -3.39
CA PHE A 113 10.01 14.34 -4.04
C PHE A 113 9.82 13.18 -3.05
N ILE A 114 9.94 13.42 -1.73
CA ILE A 114 9.87 12.36 -0.71
C ILE A 114 8.53 11.61 -0.80
N GLY A 115 7.42 12.33 -0.95
CA GLY A 115 6.10 11.73 -1.12
C GLY A 115 6.01 10.85 -2.38
N PHE A 116 6.65 11.26 -3.48
CA PHE A 116 6.73 10.48 -4.71
C PHE A 116 7.58 9.22 -4.54
N GLY A 117 8.73 9.33 -3.88
CA GLY A 117 9.59 8.19 -3.54
C GLY A 117 8.86 7.16 -2.70
N MET A 118 8.22 7.61 -1.61
CA MET A 118 7.38 6.76 -0.76
C MET A 118 6.31 6.02 -1.57
N PHE A 119 5.68 6.72 -2.52
CA PHE A 119 4.66 6.16 -3.39
C PHE A 119 5.18 5.07 -4.32
N VAL A 120 6.24 5.37 -5.09
CA VAL A 120 6.80 4.45 -6.08
C VAL A 120 7.33 3.20 -5.38
N PHE A 121 8.13 3.36 -4.33
CA PHE A 121 8.68 2.22 -3.60
C PHE A 121 7.61 1.47 -2.80
N GLY A 122 6.57 2.16 -2.30
CA GLY A 122 5.40 1.53 -1.70
C GLY A 122 4.67 0.61 -2.67
N VAL A 123 4.41 1.07 -3.90
CA VAL A 123 3.79 0.26 -4.97
C VAL A 123 4.67 -0.94 -5.33
N ILE A 124 5.98 -0.72 -5.50
CA ILE A 124 6.94 -1.81 -5.78
C ILE A 124 6.91 -2.85 -4.65
N ALA A 125 6.88 -2.42 -3.38
CA ALA A 125 6.81 -3.33 -2.25
C ALA A 125 5.50 -4.14 -2.21
N VAL A 126 4.37 -3.51 -2.55
CA VAL A 126 3.07 -4.21 -2.67
C VAL A 126 3.12 -5.21 -3.83
N LEU A 127 3.67 -4.84 -4.99
CA LEU A 127 3.85 -5.74 -6.12
C LEU A 127 4.73 -6.95 -5.75
N LEU A 128 5.84 -6.72 -5.06
CA LEU A 128 6.73 -7.78 -4.57
C LEU A 128 6.02 -8.72 -3.59
N ARG A 129 5.18 -8.19 -2.70
CA ARG A 129 4.32 -8.98 -1.80
C ARG A 129 3.38 -9.88 -2.61
N GLU A 130 2.68 -9.32 -3.60
CA GLU A 130 1.76 -10.08 -4.45
C GLU A 130 2.49 -11.18 -5.23
N VAL A 131 3.65 -10.87 -5.83
CA VAL A 131 4.48 -11.88 -6.53
C VAL A 131 4.93 -12.99 -5.60
N ARG A 132 5.31 -12.66 -4.35
CA ARG A 132 5.71 -13.64 -3.34
C ARG A 132 4.54 -14.56 -2.96
N LEU A 133 3.35 -14.02 -2.76
CA LEU A 133 2.14 -14.79 -2.46
C LEU A 133 1.74 -15.69 -3.64
N SER A 134 1.77 -15.18 -4.87
CA SER A 134 1.52 -16.00 -6.07
C SER A 134 2.50 -17.16 -6.19
N ARG A 135 3.79 -16.94 -5.89
CA ARG A 135 4.81 -18.00 -5.90
C ARG A 135 4.57 -19.05 -4.81
N GLN A 136 4.21 -18.63 -3.60
CA GLN A 136 3.91 -19.58 -2.51
C GLN A 136 2.72 -20.48 -2.86
N ASN A 137 1.67 -19.92 -3.47
CA ASN A 137 0.52 -20.70 -3.94
C ASN A 137 0.84 -21.61 -5.13
N SER A 138 1.90 -21.31 -5.90
CA SER A 138 2.34 -22.12 -7.06
C SER A 138 3.28 -23.26 -6.67
N VAL A 139 4.13 -23.04 -5.66
CA VAL A 139 5.14 -24.02 -5.19
C VAL A 139 4.56 -24.92 -4.10
N GLY A 140 3.62 -24.41 -3.29
CA GLY A 140 2.92 -25.14 -2.25
C GLY A 140 1.60 -25.71 -2.76
N GLY A 141 1.64 -26.70 -3.64
CA GLY A 141 0.49 -27.56 -4.00
C GLY A 141 -0.04 -28.41 -2.83
N SER A 142 -0.13 -27.84 -1.63
CA SER A 142 -0.88 -28.37 -0.51
C SER A 142 -1.88 -27.30 -0.05
N PRO A 143 -3.19 -27.52 -0.25
CA PRO A 143 -4.21 -26.71 0.38
C PRO A 143 -4.19 -27.05 1.88
N LEU A 144 -3.66 -26.16 2.70
CA LEU A 144 -3.98 -26.11 4.13
C LEU A 144 -4.95 -24.94 4.26
N ALA A 145 -6.26 -25.21 4.16
CA ALA A 145 -7.13 -25.65 5.25
C ALA A 145 -7.48 -24.47 6.17
#